data_AF-G4YJN1-F1
#
_entry.id   AF-G4YJN1-F1
#
_cell.length_a   1.000
_cell.length_b   1.000
_cell.length_c   1.000
_cell.angle_alpha   90.00
_cell.angle_beta   90.00
_cell.angle_gamma   90.00
#
_symmetry.space_group_name_H-M   'P 1'
#
loop_
_entity.id
_entity.type
_entity.pdbx_description
1 polymer ?
#
loop_
_entity_poly.entity_id
_entity_poly.type
_entity_poly.pdbx_seq_one_letter_code
_entity_poly.pdbx_strand_id
1 'polypeptide(L)'
;MTSASLEQQIQATEQELAGFATGSVTSISPTLEKVLLEMRQTGVPCYAWAHLKVLLLAKLQLALDEMDAKDAASKSRRASVTQLLQTFESPPFTLQRLTEIILEPHKSYRSLPKLLNALEKLLAVSSTIQVVDPRTAQAIVQQFQSPAPLEVDSPIAHPVAAAGAEGDVATRAPWSAEAEAAA
;
A
#
# COMPACT_ATOMS: atom_id res chain seq x y z
N MET A 1 2.09 16.28 -20.52
CA MET A 1 3.30 16.33 -19.67
C MET A 1 4.36 15.49 -20.36
N THR A 2 5.57 16.02 -20.56
CA THR A 2 6.69 15.29 -21.18
C THR A 2 7.38 14.39 -20.15
N SER A 3 8.01 13.29 -20.58
CA SER A 3 8.72 12.36 -19.67
C SER A 3 9.78 13.08 -18.82
N ALA A 4 10.50 14.05 -19.40
CA ALA A 4 11.50 14.85 -18.69
C ALA A 4 10.92 15.69 -17.52
N SER A 5 9.70 16.22 -17.67
CA SER A 5 9.05 16.99 -16.60
C SER A 5 8.64 16.09 -15.43
N LEU A 6 8.37 14.82 -15.68
CA LEU A 6 7.96 13.85 -14.66
C LEU A 6 9.17 13.31 -13.88
N GLU A 7 10.28 13.04 -14.56
CA GLU A 7 11.54 12.67 -13.91
C GLU A 7 12.03 13.78 -12.96
N GLN A 8 11.93 15.04 -13.38
CA GLN A 8 12.23 16.18 -12.52
C GLN A 8 11.34 16.21 -11.28
N GLN A 9 10.05 15.88 -11.41
CA GLN A 9 9.13 15.82 -10.28
C GLN A 9 9.47 14.69 -9.30
N ILE A 10 9.85 13.51 -9.82
CA ILE A 10 10.33 12.39 -8.99
C ILE A 10 11.56 12.81 -8.20
N GLN A 11 12.56 13.37 -8.89
CA GLN A 11 13.82 13.76 -8.26
C GLN A 11 13.62 14.85 -7.21
N ALA A 12 12.75 15.83 -7.47
CA ALA A 12 12.39 16.85 -6.48
C ALA A 12 11.73 16.22 -5.25
N THR A 13 10.83 15.26 -5.44
CA THR A 13 10.16 14.55 -4.34
C THR A 13 11.14 13.71 -3.52
N GLU A 14 12.09 13.02 -4.18
CA GLU A 14 13.17 12.27 -3.53
C GLU A 14 14.06 13.17 -2.67
N GLN A 15 14.45 14.34 -3.19
CA GLN A 15 15.26 15.32 -2.46
C GLN A 15 14.52 15.86 -1.24
N GLU A 16 13.23 16.16 -1.38
CA GLU A 16 12.42 16.67 -0.29
C GLU A 16 12.20 15.61 0.81
N LEU A 17 11.95 14.35 0.42
CA LEU A 17 11.89 13.22 1.34
C LEU A 17 13.20 13.00 2.11
N ALA A 18 14.35 13.10 1.43
CA ALA A 18 15.66 13.00 2.05
C ALA A 18 15.93 14.20 2.99
N GLY A 19 15.53 15.41 2.58
CA GLY A 19 15.58 16.61 3.42
C GLY A 19 14.73 16.47 4.68
N PHE A 20 13.54 15.90 4.58
CA PHE A 20 12.68 15.60 5.72
C PHE A 20 13.29 14.55 6.65
N ALA A 21 13.82 13.46 6.09
CA ALA A 21 14.43 12.38 6.87
C ALA A 21 15.68 12.81 7.64
N THR A 22 16.44 13.78 7.12
CA THR A 22 17.62 14.37 7.78
C THR A 22 17.28 15.46 8.79
N GLY A 23 16.01 15.88 8.87
CA GLY A 23 15.57 16.99 9.72
C GLY A 23 15.81 18.38 9.12
N SER A 24 16.24 18.47 7.86
CA SER A 24 16.36 19.75 7.13
C SER A 24 14.98 20.39 6.86
N VAL A 25 13.96 19.55 6.67
CA VAL A 25 12.55 19.95 6.53
C VAL A 25 11.80 19.44 7.75
N THR A 26 11.18 20.33 8.53
CA THR A 26 10.53 19.99 9.81
C THR A 26 9.01 19.85 9.72
N SER A 27 8.41 20.14 8.56
CA SER A 27 6.96 20.12 8.35
C SER A 27 6.58 19.30 7.13
N ILE A 28 5.42 18.65 7.17
CA ILE A 28 4.87 17.91 6.03
C ILE A 28 4.41 18.91 4.97
N SER A 29 5.14 19.02 3.87
CA SER A 29 4.81 19.90 2.75
C SER A 29 3.69 19.31 1.88
N PRO A 30 3.11 20.09 0.94
CA PRO A 30 2.13 19.57 -0.02
C PRO A 30 2.67 18.44 -0.89
N THR A 31 3.96 18.44 -1.22
CA THR A 31 4.60 17.35 -1.97
C THR A 31 4.61 16.07 -1.15
N LEU A 32 5.00 16.14 0.12
CA LEU A 32 5.05 14.99 1.02
C LEU A 32 3.64 14.48 1.35
N GLU A 33 2.66 15.38 1.52
CA GLU A 33 1.26 15.00 1.70
C GLU A 33 0.72 14.28 0.45
N LYS A 34 1.13 14.69 -0.76
CA LYS A 34 0.78 13.96 -2.00
C LYS A 34 1.30 12.52 -1.98
N VAL A 35 2.54 12.29 -1.52
CA VAL A 35 3.09 10.93 -1.38
C VAL A 35 2.26 10.09 -0.39
N LEU A 36 1.84 10.68 0.74
CA LEU A 36 0.94 10.02 1.68
C LEU A 36 -0.42 9.68 1.03
N LEU A 37 -0.98 10.59 0.23
CA LEU A 37 -2.25 10.36 -0.48
C LEU A 37 -2.12 9.26 -1.54
N GLU A 38 -0.99 9.16 -2.23
CA GLU A 38 -0.73 8.08 -3.19
C GLU A 38 -0.62 6.72 -2.48
N MET A 39 0.09 6.66 -1.36
CA MET A 39 0.17 5.43 -0.54
C MET A 39 -1.19 5.06 0.06
N ARG A 40 -1.99 6.04 0.47
CA ARG A 40 -3.39 5.82 0.91
C ARG A 40 -4.23 5.17 -0.18
N GLN A 41 -4.09 5.58 -1.43
CA GLN A 41 -4.92 5.11 -2.53
C GLN A 41 -4.47 3.75 -3.07
N THR A 42 -3.15 3.52 -3.16
CA THR A 42 -2.57 2.37 -3.87
C THR A 42 -2.00 1.32 -2.93
N GLY A 43 -1.59 1.70 -1.72
CA GLY A 43 -0.78 0.85 -0.85
C GLY A 43 0.64 0.63 -1.33
N VAL A 44 1.05 1.22 -2.46
CA VAL A 44 2.35 0.97 -3.08
C VAL A 44 3.36 2.01 -2.59
N PRO A 45 4.45 1.60 -1.92
CA PRO A 45 5.53 2.50 -1.53
C PRO A 45 6.43 2.76 -2.73
N CYS A 46 6.35 3.98 -3.27
CA CYS A 46 7.08 4.40 -4.47
C CYS A 46 8.43 5.08 -4.19
N TYR A 47 8.91 5.11 -2.94
CA TYR A 47 10.17 5.77 -2.59
C TYR A 47 10.89 4.98 -1.50
N ALA A 48 12.18 5.26 -1.29
CA ALA A 48 12.99 4.55 -0.30
C ALA A 48 12.30 4.49 1.07
N TRP A 49 12.13 3.28 1.60
CA TRP A 49 11.38 3.03 2.82
C TRP A 49 11.92 3.81 4.02
N ALA A 50 13.23 3.99 4.12
CA ALA A 50 13.84 4.77 5.20
C ALA A 50 13.25 6.20 5.27
N HIS A 51 13.05 6.86 4.14
CA HIS A 51 12.46 8.21 4.09
C HIS A 51 10.94 8.17 4.34
N LEU A 52 10.24 7.22 3.70
CA LEU A 52 8.80 7.05 3.89
C LEU A 52 8.44 6.74 5.35
N LYS A 53 9.25 5.92 6.03
CA LYS A 53 9.06 5.56 7.42
C LYS A 53 9.12 6.79 8.33
N VAL A 54 10.09 7.69 8.12
CA VAL A 54 10.18 8.94 8.90
C VAL A 54 8.95 9.83 8.65
N LEU A 55 8.51 9.94 7.40
CA LEU A 55 7.30 10.68 7.05
C LEU A 55 6.04 10.10 7.70
N LEU A 56 5.87 8.77 7.66
CA LEU A 56 4.76 8.06 8.29
C LEU A 56 4.78 8.20 9.82
N LEU A 57 5.97 8.15 10.45
CA LEU A 57 6.12 8.36 11.88
C LEU A 57 5.69 9.78 12.29
N ALA A 58 6.12 10.80 11.54
CA ALA A 58 5.70 12.18 11.79
C ALA A 58 4.18 12.33 11.63
N LYS A 59 3.59 11.79 10.55
CA LYS A 59 2.15 11.85 10.34
C LYS A 59 1.36 11.08 11.42
N LEU A 60 1.86 9.92 11.83
CA LEU A 60 1.28 9.12 12.92
C LEU A 60 1.28 9.91 14.24
N GLN A 61 2.37 10.60 14.57
CA GLN A 61 2.45 11.42 15.78
C GLN A 61 1.40 12.54 15.75
N LEU A 62 1.32 13.28 14.64
CA LEU A 62 0.30 14.32 14.45
C LEU A 62 -1.13 13.76 14.60
N ALA A 63 -1.42 12.64 13.94
CA ALA A 63 -2.74 12.00 14.00
C ALA A 63 -3.13 11.56 15.42
N LEU A 64 -2.16 11.10 16.20
CA LEU A 64 -2.38 10.76 17.60
C LEU A 64 -2.56 12.03 18.45
N ASP A 65 -1.78 13.10 18.22
CA ASP A 65 -1.90 14.38 18.93
C ASP A 65 -3.27 15.04 18.72
N GLU A 66 -3.84 14.91 17.52
CA GLU A 66 -5.18 15.40 17.17
C GLU A 66 -6.32 14.73 17.97
N MET A 67 -6.11 13.52 18.50
CA MET A 67 -7.17 12.70 19.11
C MET A 67 -7.32 12.91 20.63
N ASP A 68 -6.68 13.95 21.19
CA ASP A 68 -6.67 14.41 22.60
C ASP A 68 -6.90 13.30 23.66
N ALA A 69 -5.82 12.84 24.29
CA ALA A 69 -5.93 11.99 25.48
C ALA A 69 -4.90 12.39 26.53
N LYS A 70 -5.44 12.70 27.72
CA LYS A 70 -4.67 13.25 28.83
C LYS A 70 -4.20 12.18 29.83
N ASP A 71 -4.58 10.92 29.63
CA ASP A 71 -4.25 9.81 30.54
C ASP A 71 -2.89 9.15 30.23
N ALA A 72 -2.25 8.60 31.27
CA ALA A 72 -0.92 8.01 31.17
C ALA A 72 -0.90 6.69 30.38
N ALA A 73 -1.97 5.90 30.43
CA ALA A 73 -2.06 4.63 29.70
C ALA A 73 -2.05 4.86 28.18
N SER A 74 -2.80 5.87 27.72
CA SER A 74 -2.77 6.30 26.31
C SER A 74 -1.39 6.76 25.87
N LYS A 75 -0.64 7.50 26.70
CA LYS A 75 0.75 7.91 26.37
C LYS A 75 1.68 6.72 26.14
N SER A 76 1.63 5.72 27.03
CA SER A 76 2.44 4.50 26.88
C SER A 76 2.12 3.78 25.57
N ARG A 77 0.83 3.63 25.24
CA ARG A 77 0.39 2.93 24.03
C ARG A 77 0.76 3.67 22.75
N ARG A 78 0.73 5.01 22.76
CA ARG A 78 1.21 5.82 21.63
C ARG A 78 2.67 5.56 21.34
N ALA A 79 3.51 5.54 22.39
CA ALA A 79 4.92 5.20 22.25
C ALA A 79 5.12 3.78 21.69
N SER A 80 4.33 2.80 22.18
CA SER A 80 4.36 1.43 21.67
C SER A 80 4.02 1.35 20.17
N VAL A 81 2.96 2.05 19.71
CA VAL A 81 2.58 2.08 18.29
C VAL A 81 3.65 2.73 17.42
N THR A 82 4.24 3.85 17.87
CA THR A 82 5.36 4.49 17.19
C THR A 82 6.56 3.56 17.08
N GLN A 83 6.89 2.85 18.16
CA GLN A 83 7.98 1.88 18.19
C GLN A 83 7.72 0.70 17.24
N LEU A 84 6.50 0.16 17.20
CA LEU A 84 6.14 -0.92 16.26
C LEU A 84 6.36 -0.51 14.81
N LEU A 85 6.02 0.73 14.42
CA LEU A 85 6.31 1.19 13.07
C LEU A 85 7.82 1.30 12.80
N GLN A 86 8.62 1.67 13.81
CA GLN A 86 10.08 1.79 13.68
C GLN A 86 10.78 0.46 13.40
N THR A 87 10.28 -0.66 13.94
CA THR A 87 10.90 -1.99 13.80
C THR A 87 10.83 -2.55 12.38
N PHE A 88 9.96 -2.00 11.52
CA PHE A 88 9.87 -2.45 10.14
C PHE A 88 11.10 -2.02 9.31
N GLU A 89 11.86 -3.00 8.83
CA GLU A 89 12.96 -2.81 7.86
C GLU A 89 12.44 -2.62 6.42
N SER A 90 11.20 -3.02 6.16
CA SER A 90 10.51 -2.85 4.88
C SER A 90 9.03 -2.48 5.11
N PRO A 91 8.36 -1.83 4.15
CA PRO A 91 6.97 -1.40 4.32
C PRO A 91 6.04 -2.59 4.62
N PRO A 92 5.15 -2.50 5.62
CA PRO A 92 4.19 -3.57 5.90
C PRO A 92 3.14 -3.67 4.79
N PHE A 93 2.56 -4.86 4.54
CA PHE A 93 1.49 -5.00 3.55
C PHE A 93 0.23 -4.19 3.89
N THR A 94 0.09 -3.79 5.16
CA THR A 94 -0.99 -2.94 5.68
C THR A 94 -0.78 -1.45 5.42
N LEU A 95 0.26 -1.07 4.66
CA LEU A 95 0.64 0.32 4.42
C LEU A 95 -0.52 1.20 3.94
N GLN A 96 -1.35 0.70 3.02
CA GLN A 96 -2.52 1.42 2.54
C GLN A 96 -3.45 1.81 3.69
N ARG A 97 -3.87 0.80 4.46
CA ARG A 97 -4.82 0.96 5.55
C ARG A 97 -4.26 1.79 6.71
N LEU A 98 -2.97 1.61 7.01
CA LEU A 98 -2.25 2.44 7.96
C LEU A 98 -2.32 3.92 7.53
N THR A 99 -2.00 4.20 6.27
CA THR A 99 -1.95 5.56 5.73
C THR A 99 -3.33 6.22 5.68
N GLU A 100 -4.38 5.47 5.31
CA GLU A 100 -5.78 5.92 5.41
C GLU A 100 -6.14 6.41 6.81
N ILE A 101 -5.80 5.61 7.83
CA ILE A 101 -6.19 5.89 9.21
C ILE A 101 -5.45 7.11 9.77
N ILE A 102 -4.14 7.22 9.54
CA ILE A 102 -3.34 8.33 10.07
C ILE A 102 -3.57 9.64 9.31
N LEU A 103 -4.06 9.60 8.06
CA LEU A 103 -4.44 10.81 7.33
C LEU A 103 -5.76 11.40 7.83
N GLU A 104 -6.71 10.56 8.25
CA GLU A 104 -8.04 10.99 8.68
C GLU A 104 -8.48 10.26 9.97
N PRO A 105 -7.79 10.51 11.11
CA PRO A 105 -8.00 9.77 12.35
C PRO A 105 -9.44 9.91 12.87
N HIS A 106 -9.98 11.13 12.86
CA HIS A 106 -11.35 11.44 13.31
C HIS A 106 -12.45 10.85 12.42
N LYS A 107 -12.18 10.66 11.12
CA LYS A 107 -13.13 9.98 10.22
C LYS A 107 -13.10 8.47 10.42
N SER A 108 -11.93 7.92 10.72
CA SER A 108 -11.71 6.49 10.89
C SER A 108 -12.20 5.98 12.24
N TYR A 109 -11.94 6.72 13.32
CA TYR A 109 -12.28 6.32 14.69
C TYR A 109 -12.75 7.49 15.53
N ARG A 110 -13.78 7.25 16.35
CA ARG A 110 -14.37 8.26 17.26
C ARG A 110 -13.62 8.45 18.58
N SER A 111 -12.62 7.63 18.89
CA SER A 111 -11.89 7.72 20.15
C SER A 111 -10.46 7.20 20.03
N LEU A 112 -9.54 7.79 20.80
CA LEU A 112 -8.13 7.40 20.79
C LEU A 112 -7.90 5.91 21.11
N PRO A 113 -8.56 5.28 22.11
CA PRO A 113 -8.34 3.86 22.39
C PRO A 113 -8.68 2.95 21.21
N LYS A 114 -9.71 3.29 20.43
CA LYS A 114 -10.08 2.53 19.22
C LYS A 114 -9.07 2.73 18.10
N LEU A 115 -8.58 3.97 17.92
CA LEU A 115 -7.52 4.28 16.97
C LEU A 115 -6.24 3.49 17.32
N LEU A 116 -5.81 3.52 18.58
CA LEU A 116 -4.63 2.78 19.06
C LEU A 116 -4.79 1.26 18.83
N ASN A 117 -5.94 0.69 19.18
CA ASN A 117 -6.22 -0.74 18.92
C ASN A 117 -6.11 -1.09 17.44
N ALA A 118 -6.57 -0.20 16.56
CA ALA A 118 -6.51 -0.43 15.12
C ALA A 118 -5.06 -0.35 14.60
N LEU A 119 -4.30 0.66 15.04
CA LEU A 119 -2.89 0.82 14.66
C LEU A 119 -2.04 -0.35 15.16
N GLU A 120 -2.23 -0.79 16.41
CA GLU A 120 -1.55 -1.96 16.96
C GLU A 120 -1.81 -3.22 16.10
N LYS A 121 -3.06 -3.45 15.68
CA LYS A 121 -3.40 -4.59 14.80
C LYS A 121 -2.75 -4.49 13.43
N LEU A 122 -2.71 -3.30 12.83
CA LEU A 122 -2.11 -3.09 11.52
C LEU A 122 -0.59 -3.24 11.54
N LEU A 123 0.05 -2.96 12.67
CA LEU A 123 1.49 -3.07 12.87
C LEU A 123 1.93 -4.39 13.52
N ALA A 124 1.00 -5.21 14.00
CA ALA A 124 1.29 -6.56 14.51
C ALA A 124 1.56 -7.59 13.39
N VAL A 125 1.50 -7.16 12.13
CA VAL A 125 1.76 -8.03 10.98
C VAL A 125 3.25 -8.31 10.80
N SER A 126 3.58 -9.48 10.27
CA SER A 126 4.98 -9.86 9.96
C SER A 126 5.35 -9.74 8.49
N SER A 127 4.37 -9.68 7.58
CA SER A 127 4.62 -9.65 6.14
C SER A 127 4.89 -8.22 5.64
N THR A 128 5.90 -8.10 4.78
CA THR A 128 6.31 -6.83 4.16
C THR A 128 6.18 -6.89 2.64
N ILE A 129 6.12 -5.72 2.02
CA ILE A 129 6.10 -5.55 0.56
C ILE A 129 7.38 -4.86 0.09
N GLN A 130 7.69 -5.00 -1.21
CA GLN A 130 8.85 -4.35 -1.81
C GLN A 130 8.51 -2.90 -2.18
N VAL A 131 9.51 -2.03 -2.08
CA VAL A 131 9.44 -0.67 -2.62
C VAL A 131 9.50 -0.75 -4.15
N VAL A 132 8.64 0.00 -4.81
CA VAL A 132 8.63 0.10 -6.27
C VAL A 132 9.34 1.39 -6.67
N ASP A 133 10.30 1.31 -7.58
CA ASP A 133 10.91 2.52 -8.14
C ASP A 133 9.85 3.30 -8.95
N PRO A 134 9.66 4.60 -8.68
CA PRO A 134 8.62 5.38 -9.34
C PRO A 134 8.86 5.49 -10.86
N ARG A 135 10.11 5.38 -11.32
CA ARG A 135 10.48 5.34 -12.74
C ARG A 135 10.07 4.03 -13.38
N THR A 136 10.18 2.91 -12.67
CA THR A 136 9.72 1.59 -13.15
C THR A 136 8.20 1.57 -13.31
N ALA A 137 7.47 2.09 -12.33
CA ALA A 137 6.01 2.20 -12.42
C ALA A 137 5.57 3.02 -13.66
N GLN A 138 6.31 4.07 -13.99
CA GLN A 138 6.04 4.90 -15.16
C GLN A 138 6.34 4.21 -16.49
N ALA A 139 7.48 3.51 -16.59
CA ALA A 139 7.83 2.77 -17.78
C ALA A 139 6.76 1.75 -18.15
N ILE A 140 6.21 1.05 -17.15
CA ILE A 140 5.10 0.10 -17.32
C ILE A 140 3.86 0.82 -17.87
N VAL A 141 3.47 1.95 -17.29
CA VAL A 141 2.30 2.72 -17.76
C VAL A 141 2.47 3.19 -19.21
N GLN A 142 3.66 3.68 -19.59
CA GLN A 142 3.95 4.13 -20.96
C GLN A 142 3.93 3.00 -21.98
N GLN A 143 4.36 1.80 -21.59
CA GLN A 143 4.28 0.61 -22.43
C GLN A 143 2.83 0.24 -22.75
N PHE A 144 1.91 0.34 -21.79
CA PHE A 144 0.49 0.05 -22.00
C PHE A 144 -0.30 1.20 -22.65
N GLN A 145 0.25 2.41 -22.69
CA GLN A 145 -0.37 3.58 -23.34
C GLN A 145 0.04 3.74 -24.80
N SER A 146 1.11 3.10 -25.23
CA SER A 146 1.56 3.12 -26.62
C SER A 146 0.85 1.97 -27.37
N PRO A 147 -0.01 2.24 -28.38
CA PRO A 147 -0.48 1.19 -29.25
C PRO A 147 0.70 0.72 -30.09
N ALA A 148 1.42 -0.31 -29.62
CA ALA A 148 2.29 -1.06 -30.52
C ALA A 148 1.39 -1.62 -31.63
N PRO A 149 1.72 -1.42 -32.93
CA PRO A 149 1.03 -2.13 -33.99
C PRO A 149 1.13 -3.62 -33.66
N LEU A 150 -0.02 -4.26 -33.43
CA LEU A 150 -0.07 -5.71 -33.39
C LEU A 150 0.27 -6.16 -34.80
N GLU A 151 1.54 -6.49 -35.07
CA GLU A 151 1.88 -7.34 -36.20
C GLU A 151 1.30 -8.72 -35.90
N VAL A 152 0.03 -8.88 -36.27
CA VAL A 152 -0.65 -10.16 -36.29
C VAL A 152 -0.07 -10.92 -37.47
N ASP A 153 1.10 -11.52 -37.28
CA ASP A 153 1.56 -12.58 -38.19
C ASP A 153 0.69 -13.79 -37.92
N SER A 154 -0.37 -13.93 -38.71
CA SER A 154 -1.23 -15.11 -38.70
C SER A 154 -0.66 -16.17 -39.63
N PRO A 155 -0.17 -17.29 -39.08
CA PRO A 155 -0.27 -18.56 -39.78
C PRO A 155 -0.91 -19.60 -38.85
N ILE A 156 -2.23 -19.51 -38.63
CA ILE A 156 -3.02 -20.69 -38.26
C ILE A 156 -3.89 -21.02 -39.46
N ALA A 157 -3.27 -21.69 -40.43
CA ALA A 157 -3.97 -22.34 -41.52
C ALA A 157 -4.34 -23.78 -41.11
N HIS A 158 -5.65 -24.01 -41.08
CA HIS A 158 -6.41 -25.26 -41.22
C HIS A 158 -6.79 -26.11 -39.99
N PRO A 159 -8.05 -26.59 -39.95
CA PRO A 159 -8.60 -27.37 -38.86
C PRO A 159 -8.16 -28.84 -38.95
N VAL A 160 -7.75 -29.43 -37.83
CA VAL A 160 -7.65 -30.89 -37.72
C VAL A 160 -9.05 -31.44 -37.43
N ALA A 161 -9.56 -32.25 -38.35
CA ALA A 161 -10.83 -32.94 -38.19
C ALA A 161 -10.71 -34.05 -37.13
N ALA A 162 -11.67 -34.04 -36.21
CA ALA A 162 -12.27 -35.13 -35.44
C ALA A 162 -11.41 -36.36 -35.04
N ALA A 163 -11.25 -36.54 -33.72
CA ALA A 163 -11.40 -37.85 -33.09
C ALA A 163 -11.91 -37.64 -31.66
N GLY A 164 -13.08 -38.21 -31.35
CA GLY A 164 -13.80 -37.99 -30.10
C GLY A 164 -13.14 -38.58 -28.86
N ALA A 165 -13.46 -37.99 -27.72
CA ALA A 165 -13.53 -38.64 -26.43
C ALA A 165 -14.33 -37.72 -25.49
N GLU A 166 -15.55 -38.12 -25.20
CA GLU A 166 -16.37 -37.53 -24.14
C GLU A 166 -15.64 -37.67 -22.81
N GLY A 167 -15.39 -36.55 -22.13
CA GLY A 167 -14.80 -36.48 -20.81
C GLY A 167 -15.61 -35.52 -19.97
N ASP A 168 -16.60 -36.05 -19.27
CA ASP A 168 -17.47 -35.38 -18.32
C ASP A 168 -16.64 -34.67 -17.24
N VAL A 169 -16.67 -33.33 -17.23
CA VAL A 169 -15.98 -32.47 -16.25
C VAL A 169 -16.97 -31.96 -15.20
N ALA A 170 -17.95 -32.77 -14.80
CA ALA A 170 -19.01 -32.37 -13.86
C ALA A 170 -18.93 -33.05 -12.49
N THR A 171 -17.77 -33.55 -12.08
CA THR A 171 -17.59 -34.17 -10.75
C THR A 171 -16.30 -33.74 -10.05
N ARG A 172 -16.17 -32.45 -9.72
CA ARG A 172 -15.19 -32.01 -8.71
C ARG A 172 -15.61 -30.73 -7.98
N ALA A 173 -16.69 -30.80 -7.23
CA ALA A 173 -16.99 -29.84 -6.17
C ALA A 173 -17.22 -30.60 -4.86
N PRO A 174 -16.25 -30.60 -3.91
CA PRO A 174 -16.37 -31.32 -2.66
C PRO A 174 -16.82 -30.35 -1.56
N TRP A 175 -18.09 -29.91 -1.55
CA TRP A 175 -18.61 -29.17 -0.40
C TRP A 175 -20.14 -29.19 -0.25
N SER A 176 -20.81 -30.25 -0.70
CA SER A 176 -22.26 -30.41 -0.46
C SER A 176 -22.64 -31.87 -0.22
N ALA A 177 -22.33 -32.40 0.96
CA ALA A 177 -23.06 -33.51 1.59
C ALA A 177 -22.56 -33.74 3.02
N GLU A 178 -23.20 -33.10 4.00
CA GLU A 178 -23.48 -33.74 5.30
C GLU A 178 -24.55 -32.91 6.02
N ALA A 179 -25.79 -33.21 5.70
CA ALA A 179 -26.95 -32.92 6.54
C ALA A 179 -28.04 -33.94 6.19
N GLU A 180 -27.91 -35.15 6.73
CA GLU A 180 -29.07 -36.03 6.91
C GLU A 180 -29.08 -36.60 8.31
N ALA A 181 -30.27 -36.54 8.89
CA ALA A 181 -30.60 -36.79 10.28
C ALA A 181 -30.54 -38.27 10.67
N ALA A 182 -30.34 -38.54 11.96
CA ALA A 182 -31.29 -39.26 12.83
C ALA A 182 -30.58 -40.00 13.98
N ALA A 183 -30.91 -39.62 15.22
CA ALA A 183 -31.28 -40.52 16.31
C ALA A 183 -31.90 -39.69 17.45
#